data_AF-A0A0C9Z2B2-F1
#
_entry.id   AF-A0A0C9Z2B2-F1
#
_cell.length_a   1.000
_cell.length_b   1.000
_cell.length_c   1.000
_cell.angle_alpha   90.00
_cell.angle_beta   90.00
_cell.angle_gamma   90.00
#
_symmetry.space_group_name_H-M   'P 1'
#
loop_
_entity.id
_entity.type
_entity.pdbx_description
1 polymer ?
#
loop_
_entity_poly.entity_id
_entity_poly.type
_entity_poly.pdbx_seq_one_letter_code
_entity_poly.pdbx_strand_id
1 'polypeptide(L)'
;FRHVPSYGHGVIRKFSNNTSEMKRLAARDFEDILQCAMPVFEGLFPEDHDALIQTLLYRFAQWHALAKLRLHSETTLTVLDATFKNLSRQLRKFRDFTCSAFNTMELPKEKAARERKATREHSSAGNADARSSGRKGKKFNMNTYKFHAMGDYVHSIRLFGTTDSFTSQIVRSFPLFLKIPV
;
A
#
# COMPACT_ATOMS: atom_id res chain seq x y z
N PHE A 1 5.54 -14.68 -2.83
CA PHE A 1 6.79 -13.89 -2.90
C PHE A 1 8.07 -14.73 -2.89
N ARG A 2 8.35 -15.59 -1.91
CA ARG A 2 9.62 -16.37 -1.88
C ARG A 2 9.86 -17.27 -3.09
N HIS A 3 8.78 -17.70 -3.75
CA HIS A 3 8.79 -18.50 -4.98
C HIS A 3 8.95 -17.69 -6.25
N VAL A 4 8.95 -16.35 -6.19
CA VAL A 4 9.15 -15.51 -7.38
C VAL A 4 10.63 -15.56 -7.74
N PRO A 5 11.01 -16.08 -8.94
CA PRO A 5 12.39 -16.12 -9.37
C PRO A 5 12.89 -14.70 -9.69
N SER A 6 14.21 -14.52 -9.73
CA SER A 6 14.79 -13.28 -10.26
C SER A 6 14.56 -13.19 -11.76
N TYR A 7 14.22 -12.01 -12.27
CA TYR A 7 14.02 -11.78 -13.71
C TYR A 7 14.47 -10.38 -14.14
N GLY A 8 14.60 -10.18 -15.47
CA GLY A 8 15.04 -8.91 -16.05
C GLY A 8 16.48 -8.55 -15.71
N HIS A 9 17.43 -9.49 -15.84
CA HIS A 9 18.86 -9.27 -15.54
C HIS A 9 19.16 -8.69 -14.15
N GLY A 10 18.38 -9.12 -13.14
CA GLY A 10 18.58 -8.68 -11.75
C GLY A 10 17.90 -7.34 -11.41
N VAL A 11 17.03 -6.85 -12.29
CA VAL A 11 16.07 -5.77 -11.96
C VAL A 11 15.17 -6.23 -10.81
N ILE A 12 14.51 -7.39 -10.94
CA ILE A 12 13.78 -8.01 -9.84
C ILE A 12 14.65 -9.05 -9.17
N ARG A 13 14.91 -8.82 -7.88
CA ARG A 13 15.76 -9.66 -7.04
C ARG A 13 14.92 -10.63 -6.22
N LYS A 14 15.58 -11.67 -5.70
CA LYS A 14 14.93 -12.65 -4.83
C LYS A 14 14.41 -11.98 -3.55
N PHE A 15 13.12 -12.18 -3.25
CA PHE A 15 12.50 -11.76 -1.99
C PHE A 15 12.96 -12.68 -0.84
N SER A 16 14.11 -12.36 -0.24
CA SER A 16 14.72 -13.17 0.83
C SER A 16 14.05 -13.00 2.20
N ASN A 17 13.61 -11.78 2.51
CA ASN A 17 12.90 -11.46 3.75
C ASN A 17 11.41 -11.78 3.63
N ASN A 18 10.72 -11.87 4.77
CA ASN A 18 9.28 -12.02 4.79
C ASN A 18 8.60 -10.73 4.27
N THR A 19 8.14 -10.76 3.01
CA THR A 19 7.49 -9.61 2.36
C THR A 19 6.27 -9.11 3.13
N SER A 20 5.49 -9.99 3.75
CA SER A 20 4.28 -9.61 4.50
C SER A 20 4.60 -8.87 5.80
N GLU A 21 5.81 -9.02 6.35
CA GLU A 21 6.26 -8.24 7.50
C GLU A 21 6.54 -6.77 7.14
N MET A 22 6.90 -6.51 5.88
CA MET A 22 7.26 -5.18 5.36
C MET A 22 8.33 -4.51 6.24
N LYS A 23 9.39 -5.25 6.57
CA LYS A 23 10.48 -4.81 7.44
C LYS A 23 11.74 -4.54 6.62
N ARG A 24 12.41 -3.41 6.91
CA ARG A 24 13.67 -2.98 6.26
C ARG A 24 13.55 -2.91 4.73
N LEU A 25 12.41 -2.41 4.24
CA LEU A 25 12.20 -2.18 2.81
C LEU A 25 12.76 -0.82 2.39
N ALA A 26 13.55 -0.82 1.33
CA ALA A 26 13.91 0.38 0.57
C ALA A 26 12.80 0.70 -0.45
N ALA A 27 12.81 1.91 -1.02
CA ALA A 27 11.83 2.33 -2.03
C ALA A 27 11.70 1.34 -3.20
N ARG A 28 12.84 0.80 -3.68
CA ARG A 28 12.87 -0.21 -4.75
C ARG A 28 12.11 -1.48 -4.38
N ASP A 29 12.22 -1.94 -3.12
CA ASP A 29 11.53 -3.16 -2.71
C ASP A 29 10.02 -3.00 -2.79
N PHE A 30 9.47 -1.81 -2.52
CA PHE A 30 8.04 -1.55 -2.67
C PHE A 30 7.59 -1.62 -4.12
N GLU A 31 8.39 -1.10 -5.04
CA GLU A 31 8.12 -1.18 -6.47
C GLU A 31 8.14 -2.64 -6.96
N ASP A 32 9.17 -3.39 -6.58
CA ASP A 32 9.31 -4.80 -6.94
C ASP A 32 8.14 -5.65 -6.40
N ILE A 33 7.71 -5.37 -5.16
CA ILE A 33 6.53 -6.01 -4.56
C ILE A 33 5.27 -5.72 -5.37
N LEU A 34 5.03 -4.45 -5.76
CA LEU A 34 3.85 -4.07 -6.53
C LEU A 34 3.86 -4.74 -7.91
N GLN A 35 5.00 -4.77 -8.60
CA GLN A 35 5.15 -5.41 -9.90
C GLN A 35 4.91 -6.93 -9.84
N CYS A 36 5.32 -7.57 -8.73
CA CYS A 36 5.16 -9.01 -8.54
C CYS A 36 3.86 -9.40 -7.81
N ALA A 37 3.01 -8.44 -7.43
CA ALA A 37 1.86 -8.72 -6.57
C ALA A 37 0.80 -9.57 -7.28
N MET A 38 0.46 -9.25 -8.53
CA MET A 38 -0.62 -9.94 -9.27
C MET A 38 -0.47 -11.48 -9.25
N PRO A 39 0.64 -12.08 -9.75
CA PRO A 39 0.80 -13.53 -9.75
C PRO A 39 0.96 -14.13 -8.36
N VAL A 40 1.33 -13.34 -7.35
CA VAL A 40 1.46 -13.83 -5.97
C VAL A 40 0.11 -13.92 -5.27
N PHE A 41 -0.83 -13.07 -5.64
CA PHE A 41 -2.18 -13.01 -5.07
C PHE A 41 -3.20 -13.79 -5.88
N GLU A 42 -2.82 -14.36 -7.02
CA GLU A 42 -3.72 -15.10 -7.91
C GLU A 42 -4.19 -16.41 -7.27
N GLY A 43 -5.51 -16.61 -7.22
CA GLY A 43 -6.13 -17.79 -6.61
C GLY A 43 -5.96 -17.87 -5.09
N LEU A 44 -5.56 -16.77 -4.44
CA LEU A 44 -5.34 -16.74 -3.00
C LEU A 44 -6.64 -16.52 -2.22
N PHE A 45 -7.65 -15.93 -2.85
CA PHE A 45 -8.93 -15.60 -2.25
C PHE A 45 -10.07 -16.39 -2.90
N PRO A 46 -11.24 -16.47 -2.23
CA PRO A 46 -12.47 -16.94 -2.88
C PRO A 46 -12.73 -16.15 -4.16
N GLU A 47 -13.31 -16.82 -5.16
CA GLU A 47 -13.47 -16.31 -6.53
C GLU A 47 -14.06 -14.90 -6.60
N ASP A 48 -15.12 -14.63 -5.82
CA ASP A 48 -15.79 -13.33 -5.75
C ASP A 48 -14.86 -12.17 -5.33
N HIS A 49 -13.83 -12.46 -4.54
CA HIS A 49 -12.86 -11.49 -4.04
C HIS A 49 -11.56 -11.48 -4.84
N ASP A 50 -11.13 -12.63 -5.37
CA ASP A 50 -9.86 -12.76 -6.10
C ASP A 50 -9.85 -11.87 -7.34
N ALA A 51 -10.90 -11.92 -8.17
CA ALA A 51 -11.02 -11.08 -9.37
C ALA A 51 -10.98 -9.57 -9.05
N LEU A 52 -11.60 -9.19 -7.93
CA LEU A 52 -11.59 -7.80 -7.46
C LEU A 52 -10.18 -7.39 -7.01
N ILE A 53 -9.50 -8.23 -6.23
CA ILE A 53 -8.14 -7.98 -5.76
C ILE A 53 -7.17 -7.90 -6.95
N GLN A 54 -7.27 -8.81 -7.92
CA GLN A 54 -6.47 -8.78 -9.15
C GLN A 54 -6.69 -7.49 -9.94
N THR A 55 -7.95 -7.09 -10.11
CA THR A 55 -8.29 -5.82 -10.75
C THR A 55 -7.67 -4.64 -9.99
N LEU A 56 -7.75 -4.65 -8.66
CA LEU A 56 -7.20 -3.59 -7.82
C LEU A 56 -5.66 -3.50 -7.94
N LEU A 57 -4.96 -4.64 -7.87
CA LEU A 57 -3.51 -4.71 -8.03
C LEU A 57 -3.07 -4.21 -9.41
N TYR A 58 -3.76 -4.61 -10.47
CA TYR A 58 -3.52 -4.10 -11.82
C TYR A 58 -3.69 -2.57 -11.88
N ARG A 59 -4.76 -2.01 -11.30
CA ARG A 59 -4.98 -0.56 -11.31
C ARG A 59 -3.92 0.20 -10.51
N PHE A 60 -3.43 -0.36 -9.41
CA PHE A 60 -2.30 0.22 -8.68
C PHE A 60 -1.02 0.21 -9.53
N ALA A 61 -0.69 -0.92 -10.16
CA ALA A 61 0.47 -1.02 -11.03
C ALA A 61 0.38 -0.05 -12.22
N GLN A 62 -0.79 0.05 -12.85
CA GLN A 62 -1.06 0.97 -13.96
C GLN A 62 -0.89 2.44 -13.52
N TRP A 63 -1.52 2.82 -12.40
CA TRP A 63 -1.40 4.18 -11.86
C TRP A 63 0.06 4.51 -11.52
N HIS A 64 0.78 3.60 -10.86
CA HIS A 64 2.18 3.79 -10.49
C HIS A 64 3.08 3.93 -11.73
N ALA A 65 2.89 3.08 -12.75
CA ALA A 65 3.65 3.16 -13.99
C ALA A 65 3.47 4.51 -14.70
N LEU A 66 2.24 5.03 -14.74
CA LEU A 66 1.93 6.34 -15.31
C LEU A 66 2.50 7.48 -14.47
N ALA A 67 2.34 7.42 -13.14
CA ALA A 67 2.85 8.45 -12.22
C ALA A 67 4.39 8.56 -12.23
N LYS A 68 5.08 7.45 -12.56
CA LYS A 68 6.55 7.38 -12.60
C LYS A 68 7.15 7.80 -13.95
N LEU A 69 6.34 8.16 -14.95
CA LEU A 69 6.88 8.60 -16.24
C LEU A 69 7.80 9.81 -16.05
N ARG A 70 8.98 9.75 -16.67
CA ARG A 70 9.97 10.85 -16.63
C ARG A 70 9.62 12.00 -17.58
N LEU A 71 8.63 11.79 -18.43
CA LEU A 71 8.11 12.79 -19.35
C LEU A 71 6.60 12.63 -19.43
N HIS A 72 5.89 13.72 -19.17
CA HIS A 72 4.44 13.78 -19.29
C HIS A 72 4.02 14.62 -20.49
N SER A 73 2.98 14.16 -21.18
CA SER A 73 2.23 14.95 -22.16
C SER A 73 0.82 15.16 -21.63
N GLU A 74 0.06 16.06 -22.27
CA GLU A 74 -1.36 16.24 -21.94
C GLU A 74 -2.13 14.92 -21.97
N THR A 75 -1.86 14.07 -22.97
CA THR A 75 -2.47 12.75 -23.08
C THR A 75 -2.13 11.85 -21.90
N THR A 76 -0.85 11.75 -21.49
CA THR A 76 -0.47 10.86 -20.38
C THR A 76 -1.01 11.35 -19.04
N LEU A 77 -1.14 12.68 -18.86
CA LEU A 77 -1.78 13.27 -17.68
C LEU A 77 -3.28 12.98 -17.63
N THR A 78 -3.98 13.07 -18.77
CA THR A 78 -5.40 12.67 -18.86
C THR A 78 -5.58 11.19 -18.54
N VAL A 79 -4.70 10.33 -19.05
CA VAL A 79 -4.74 8.90 -18.74
C VAL A 79 -4.43 8.62 -17.27
N LEU A 80 -3.49 9.35 -16.66
CA LEU A 80 -3.18 9.25 -15.23
C LEU A 80 -4.39 9.63 -14.36
N ASP A 81 -5.05 10.75 -14.66
CA ASP A 81 -6.28 11.18 -13.94
C ASP A 81 -7.40 10.14 -14.07
N ALA A 82 -7.68 9.68 -15.30
CA ALA A 82 -8.69 8.67 -15.55
C ALA A 82 -8.37 7.35 -14.82
N THR A 83 -7.10 6.95 -14.81
CA THR A 83 -6.63 5.75 -14.09
C THR A 83 -6.82 5.90 -12.59
N PHE A 84 -6.52 7.08 -12.00
CA PHE A 84 -6.75 7.33 -10.59
C PHE A 84 -8.25 7.27 -10.22
N LYS A 85 -9.11 7.87 -11.05
CA LYS A 85 -10.58 7.78 -10.86
C LYS A 85 -11.06 6.33 -10.84
N ASN A 86 -10.56 5.51 -11.77
CA ASN A 86 -10.84 4.08 -11.81
C ASN A 86 -10.32 3.34 -10.56
N LEU A 87 -9.06 3.59 -10.17
CA LEU A 87 -8.45 3.02 -8.98
C LEU A 87 -9.25 3.39 -7.71
N SER A 88 -9.68 4.64 -7.58
CA SER A 88 -10.48 5.11 -6.44
C SER A 88 -11.83 4.38 -6.33
N ARG A 89 -12.49 4.09 -7.46
CA ARG A 89 -13.72 3.28 -7.47
C ARG A 89 -13.45 1.85 -7.02
N GLN A 90 -12.37 1.24 -7.50
CA GLN A 90 -11.99 -0.11 -7.07
C GLN A 90 -11.61 -0.17 -5.60
N LEU A 91 -10.94 0.85 -5.06
CA LEU A 91 -10.63 0.95 -3.63
C LEU A 91 -11.89 1.05 -2.76
N ARG A 92 -12.89 1.84 -3.19
CA ARG A 92 -14.19 1.90 -2.52
C ARG A 92 -14.90 0.54 -2.56
N LYS A 93 -14.95 -0.11 -3.73
CA LYS A 93 -15.53 -1.45 -3.88
C LYS A 93 -14.82 -2.48 -3.00
N PHE A 94 -13.49 -2.45 -2.98
CA PHE A 94 -12.67 -3.31 -2.13
C PHE A 94 -12.98 -3.11 -0.63
N ARG A 95 -13.10 -1.86 -0.17
CA ARG A 95 -13.49 -1.53 1.20
C ARG A 95 -14.90 -2.05 1.54
N ASP A 96 -15.85 -1.82 0.65
CA ASP A 96 -17.28 -2.06 0.93
C ASP A 96 -17.71 -3.51 0.74
N PHE A 97 -16.99 -4.28 -0.08
CA PHE A 97 -17.30 -5.68 -0.40
C PHE A 97 -16.30 -6.66 0.18
N THR A 98 -15.00 -6.46 -0.07
CA THR A 98 -13.97 -7.40 0.39
C THR A 98 -13.66 -7.19 1.86
N CYS A 99 -13.35 -5.98 2.32
CA CYS A 99 -13.03 -5.74 3.73
C CYS A 99 -14.20 -5.98 4.69
N SER A 100 -15.44 -5.93 4.23
CA SER A 100 -16.61 -6.31 5.03
C SER A 100 -16.73 -7.82 5.23
N ALA A 101 -16.24 -8.62 4.28
CA ALA A 101 -16.29 -10.08 4.35
C ALA A 101 -15.18 -10.68 5.23
N PHE A 102 -14.03 -10.01 5.37
CA PHE A 102 -12.89 -10.50 6.14
C PHE A 102 -12.74 -9.77 7.48
N ASN A 103 -12.72 -10.52 8.58
CA ASN A 103 -12.40 -9.97 9.89
C ASN A 103 -10.87 -9.81 10.07
N THR A 104 -10.37 -8.61 9.81
CA THR A 104 -8.95 -8.29 9.93
C THR A 104 -8.58 -7.78 11.32
N MET A 105 -7.48 -8.29 11.87
CA MET A 105 -6.95 -7.93 13.19
C MET A 105 -5.59 -7.25 13.06
N GLU A 106 -5.27 -6.33 13.98
CA GLU A 106 -3.95 -5.73 14.11
C GLU A 106 -2.85 -6.78 14.07
N LEU A 107 -1.74 -6.51 13.40
CA LEU A 107 -0.60 -7.43 13.44
C LEU A 107 0.06 -7.43 14.82
N PRO A 108 0.76 -8.51 15.21
CA PRO A 108 1.49 -8.56 16.49
C PRO A 108 2.40 -7.34 16.71
N LYS A 109 3.04 -6.87 15.65
CA LYS A 109 3.89 -5.66 15.68
C LYS A 109 3.08 -4.37 15.92
N GLU A 110 1.90 -4.24 15.33
CA GLU A 110 1.04 -3.06 15.51
C GLU A 110 0.52 -3.01 16.95
N LYS A 111 0.11 -4.17 17.49
CA LYS A 111 -0.24 -4.32 18.90
C LYS A 111 0.92 -3.89 19.80
N ALA A 112 2.12 -4.44 19.59
CA ALA A 112 3.30 -4.10 20.37
C ALA A 112 3.68 -2.61 20.27
N ALA A 113 3.54 -2.00 19.08
CA ALA A 113 3.78 -0.57 18.89
C ALA A 113 2.75 0.29 19.63
N ARG A 114 1.47 -0.11 19.62
CA ARG A 114 0.40 0.55 20.37
C ARG A 114 0.64 0.44 21.88
N GLU A 115 1.01 -0.73 22.38
CA GLU A 115 1.31 -0.94 23.80
C GLU A 115 2.49 -0.05 24.25
N ARG A 116 3.59 -0.02 23.48
CA ARG A 116 4.73 0.87 23.76
C ARG A 116 4.33 2.34 23.79
N LYS A 117 3.42 2.76 22.90
CA LYS A 117 2.91 4.14 22.88
C LYS A 117 2.06 4.42 24.13
N ALA A 118 1.15 3.52 24.49
CA ALA A 118 0.34 3.64 25.69
C ALA A 118 1.19 3.70 26.97
N THR A 119 2.25 2.88 27.08
CA THR A 119 3.18 2.93 28.22
C THR A 119 3.90 4.28 28.32
N ARG A 120 4.33 4.87 27.18
CA ARG A 120 4.96 6.20 27.16
C ARG A 120 3.99 7.32 27.55
N GLU A 121 2.73 7.20 27.17
CA GLU A 121 1.68 8.17 27.48
C GLU A 121 1.15 8.04 28.92
N HIS A 122 1.20 6.85 29.52
CA HIS A 122 0.77 6.60 30.91
C HIS A 122 1.87 6.84 31.96
N SER A 123 3.14 6.99 31.57
CA SER A 123 4.20 7.46 32.51
C SER A 123 3.98 8.89 33.05
N SER A 124 2.97 9.62 32.56
CA SER A 124 2.59 10.97 33.04
C SER A 124 1.26 11.05 33.80
N ALA A 125 0.50 9.95 33.94
CA ALA A 125 -0.75 9.94 34.70
C ALA A 125 -0.92 8.57 35.37
N GLY A 126 -0.70 8.53 36.68
CA GLY A 126 -0.89 7.35 37.50
C GLY A 126 -2.35 6.92 37.53
N ASN A 127 -2.74 6.00 36.65
CA ASN A 127 -3.84 5.09 36.96
C ASN A 127 -3.65 3.78 36.18
N ALA A 128 -3.40 2.71 36.93
CA ALA A 128 -3.13 1.38 36.40
C ALA A 128 -4.44 0.62 36.23
N ASP A 129 -4.99 0.62 35.02
CA ASP A 129 -5.86 -0.46 34.57
C ASP A 129 -5.37 -0.98 33.21
N ALA A 130 -4.12 -1.45 33.21
CA ALA A 130 -3.48 -2.05 32.05
C ALA A 130 -3.93 -3.52 31.89
N ARG A 131 -5.23 -3.75 31.71
CA ARG A 131 -5.70 -5.02 31.15
C ARG A 131 -5.11 -5.15 29.76
N SER A 132 -4.31 -6.18 29.54
CA SER A 132 -3.68 -6.50 28.26
C SER A 132 -4.75 -6.85 27.21
N SER A 133 -5.41 -5.82 26.66
CA SER A 133 -6.43 -6.01 25.65
C SER A 133 -5.81 -6.74 24.46
N GLY A 134 -6.55 -7.72 23.92
CA GLY A 134 -6.14 -8.53 22.78
C GLY A 134 -5.79 -7.69 21.53
N ARG A 135 -5.49 -8.40 20.43
CA ARG A 135 -5.36 -7.75 19.12
C ARG A 135 -6.70 -7.08 18.80
N LYS A 136 -6.68 -5.80 18.42
CA LYS A 136 -7.92 -5.10 18.03
C LYS A 136 -8.23 -5.37 16.57
N GLY A 137 -9.53 -5.36 16.23
CA GLY A 137 -9.97 -5.35 14.84
C GLY A 137 -9.44 -4.12 14.13
N LYS A 138 -9.01 -4.29 12.88
CA LYS A 138 -8.42 -3.23 12.07
C LYS A 138 -9.05 -3.21 10.69
N LYS A 139 -9.79 -2.15 10.38
CA LYS A 139 -10.43 -1.96 9.07
C LYS A 139 -9.52 -1.17 8.11
N PHE A 140 -9.72 -1.39 6.81
CA PHE A 140 -9.12 -0.57 5.76
C PHE A 140 -9.59 0.89 5.90
N ASN A 141 -8.65 1.84 5.97
CA ASN A 141 -8.95 3.27 6.09
C ASN A 141 -8.55 4.04 4.83
N MET A 142 -9.52 4.46 4.01
CA MET A 142 -9.24 5.24 2.81
C MET A 142 -8.97 6.73 3.09
N ASN A 143 -9.30 7.23 4.27
CA ASN A 143 -9.15 8.65 4.63
C ASN A 143 -7.74 8.88 5.18
N THR A 144 -6.74 8.69 4.33
CA THR A 144 -5.35 8.95 4.67
C THR A 144 -4.77 9.94 3.66
N TYR A 145 -3.81 10.75 4.11
CA TYR A 145 -3.11 11.70 3.26
C TYR A 145 -2.65 11.08 1.94
N LYS A 146 -2.19 9.83 1.95
CA LYS A 146 -1.68 9.15 0.74
C LYS A 146 -2.73 9.05 -0.36
N PHE A 147 -3.95 8.63 -0.02
CA PHE A 147 -4.99 8.49 -1.03
C PHE A 147 -5.48 9.83 -1.56
N HIS A 148 -5.50 10.87 -0.72
CA HIS A 148 -5.78 12.24 -1.15
C HIS A 148 -4.68 12.75 -2.08
N ALA A 149 -3.42 12.64 -1.63
CA ALA A 149 -2.26 13.07 -2.39
C ALA A 149 -2.18 12.40 -3.76
N MET A 150 -2.53 11.11 -3.90
CA MET A 150 -2.57 10.43 -5.21
C MET A 150 -3.47 11.13 -6.25
N GLY A 151 -4.55 11.78 -5.82
CA GLY A 151 -5.42 12.56 -6.70
C GLY A 151 -4.78 13.88 -7.14
N ASP A 152 -3.90 14.43 -6.32
CA ASP A 152 -3.23 15.69 -6.58
C ASP A 152 -2.01 15.54 -7.50
N TYR A 153 -1.61 14.32 -7.88
CA TYR A 153 -0.42 14.07 -8.70
C TYR A 153 -0.49 14.78 -10.04
N VAL A 154 -1.64 14.71 -10.74
CA VAL A 154 -1.80 15.33 -12.06
C VAL A 154 -1.63 16.84 -11.97
N HIS A 155 -2.24 17.47 -10.97
CA HIS A 155 -2.09 18.90 -10.73
C HIS A 155 -0.64 19.26 -10.35
N SER A 156 -0.04 18.48 -9.44
CA SER A 156 1.36 18.67 -9.01
C SER A 156 2.33 18.55 -10.18
N ILE A 157 2.14 17.57 -11.07
CA ILE A 157 3.00 17.38 -12.24
C ILE A 157 2.87 18.54 -13.23
N ARG A 158 1.68 19.12 -13.39
CA ARG A 158 1.48 20.31 -14.24
C ARG A 158 2.17 21.55 -13.70
N LEU A 159 2.14 21.75 -12.39
CA LEU A 159 2.71 22.95 -11.75
C LEU A 159 4.22 22.86 -11.58
N PHE A 160 4.70 21.70 -11.13
CA PHE A 160 6.09 21.55 -10.72
C PHE A 160 6.89 20.74 -11.74
N GLY A 161 6.27 19.83 -12.48
CA GLY A 161 6.97 18.89 -13.36
C GLY A 161 6.99 17.49 -12.76
N THR A 162 7.73 16.58 -13.39
CA THR A 162 7.73 15.16 -13.03
C THR A 162 8.28 14.91 -11.62
N THR A 163 7.73 13.93 -10.90
CA THR A 163 8.09 13.65 -9.51
C THR A 163 9.53 13.16 -9.31
N ASP A 164 10.22 12.73 -10.37
CA ASP A 164 11.65 12.38 -10.32
C ASP A 164 12.57 13.61 -10.25
N SER A 165 12.07 14.80 -10.61
CA SER A 165 12.86 16.04 -10.68
C SER A 165 12.93 16.81 -9.35
N PHE A 166 12.09 16.50 -8.35
CA PHE A 166 11.88 17.41 -7.22
C PHE A 166 12.30 16.94 -5.83
N THR A 167 12.69 15.68 -5.57
CA THR A 167 12.95 15.33 -4.17
C THR A 167 13.76 14.06 -3.90
N SER A 168 14.78 14.23 -3.06
CA SER A 168 15.51 13.17 -2.36
C SER A 168 14.72 12.53 -1.21
N GLN A 169 13.46 12.92 -0.97
CA GLN A 169 12.63 12.53 0.19
C GLN A 169 11.42 11.62 -0.12
N ILE A 170 11.09 11.31 -1.39
CA ILE A 170 9.96 10.39 -1.73
C ILE A 170 10.14 8.97 -1.14
N VAL A 171 11.33 8.64 -0.65
CA VAL A 171 11.63 7.38 0.06
C VAL A 171 10.90 7.25 1.41
N ARG A 172 10.38 8.33 2.02
CA ARG A 172 9.80 8.29 3.38
C ARG A 172 8.26 8.28 3.47
N SER A 173 7.53 8.65 2.42
CA SER A 173 6.05 8.77 2.51
C SER A 173 5.27 7.52 2.06
N PHE A 174 5.94 6.48 1.57
CA PHE A 174 5.31 5.23 1.12
C PHE A 174 5.18 4.06 2.13
N PRO A 175 5.31 4.17 3.48
CA PRO A 175 5.12 2.98 4.32
C PRO A 175 3.66 2.82 4.75
N LEU A 176 3.03 1.74 4.25
CA LEU A 176 1.70 1.17 4.56
C LEU A 176 0.57 1.56 3.60
N PHE A 177 0.22 0.61 2.73
CA PHE A 177 -1.18 0.23 2.53
C PHE A 177 -1.35 -1.29 2.48
N LEU A 178 -2.39 -1.73 3.19
CA LEU A 178 -3.01 -3.04 3.28
C LEU A 178 -2.16 -4.31 3.25
N LYS A 179 -1.85 -4.81 4.45
CA LYS A 179 -1.45 -6.21 4.64
C LYS A 179 -2.71 -7.06 4.64
N ILE A 180 -2.94 -7.77 3.54
CA ILE A 180 -3.91 -8.85 3.49
C ILE A 180 -3.21 -10.08 4.11
N PRO A 181 -3.75 -10.65 5.21
CA PRO A 181 -3.19 -11.87 5.79
C PRO A 181 -3.55 -13.07 4.90
N VAL A 182 -2.58 -13.98 4.75
CA VAL A 182 -2.84 -15.42 4.56
C VAL A 182 -2.67 -16.05 5.92
#